data_AF-A0A5N6T6Q0-F1
#
_entry.id   AF-A0A5N6T6Q0-F1
#
_cell.length_a   1.000
_cell.length_b   1.000
_cell.length_c   1.000
_cell.angle_alpha   90.00
_cell.angle_beta   90.00
_cell.angle_gamma   90.00
#
_symmetry.space_group_name_H-M   'P 1'
#
loop_
_entity.id
_entity.type
_entity.pdbx_description
1 polymer ?
#
loop_
_entity_poly.entity_id
_entity_poly.type
_entity_poly.pdbx_seq_one_letter_code
_entity_poly.pdbx_strand_id
1 'polypeptide(L)' 'MAGAIASAIYQGLIRRNAVYLTAIFSSAFAFEIAYDSTSNRIWDAMNRGRQWKDIKHQYMVKDEEDDE' A
#
# COMPACT_ATOMS: atom_id res chain seq x y z
N MET A 1 19.35 -2.06 -26.56
CA MET A 1 18.88 -1.24 -25.41
C MET A 1 18.24 -2.10 -24.32
N ALA A 2 17.15 -2.84 -24.59
CA ALA A 2 16.49 -3.69 -23.58
C ALA A 2 17.42 -4.75 -22.92
N GLY A 3 18.32 -5.36 -23.69
CA GLY A 3 19.29 -6.32 -23.17
C GLY A 3 20.33 -5.72 -22.20
N ALA A 4 20.61 -4.42 -22.28
CA ALA A 4 21.59 -3.77 -21.40
C ALA A 4 21.02 -3.58 -19.98
N ILE A 5 19.75 -3.19 -19.88
CA ILE A 5 19.06 -3.04 -18.58
C ILE A 5 18.87 -4.41 -17.92
N ALA A 6 18.39 -5.41 -18.67
CA ALA A 6 18.24 -6.76 -18.17
C ALA A 6 19.59 -7.35 -17.69
N SER A 7 20.66 -7.10 -18.43
CA SER A 7 22.02 -7.54 -18.03
C SER A 7 22.50 -6.83 -16.77
N ALA A 8 22.26 -5.53 -16.64
CA ALA A 8 22.61 -4.77 -15.44
C ALA A 8 21.85 -5.27 -14.21
N ILE A 9 20.54 -5.53 -14.34
CA ILE A 9 19.71 -6.08 -13.26
C ILE A 9 20.19 -7.48 -12.89
N TYR A 10 20.45 -8.34 -13.87
CA TYR A 10 20.93 -9.69 -13.61
C TYR A 10 22.26 -9.68 -12.86
N GLN A 11 23.22 -8.88 -13.33
CA GLN A 11 24.54 -8.77 -12.73
C GLN A 11 24.50 -8.12 -11.33
N GLY A 12 23.64 -7.11 -11.13
CA GLY A 12 23.56 -6.34 -9.90
C GLY A 12 22.72 -6.96 -8.79
N LEU A 13 21.58 -7.59 -9.14
CA LEU A 13 20.58 -8.02 -8.15
C LEU A 13 20.35 -9.53 -8.13
N ILE A 14 20.45 -10.22 -9.28
CA ILE A 14 20.01 -11.62 -9.40
C ILE A 14 21.16 -12.62 -9.26
N ARG A 15 22.35 -12.29 -9.80
CA ARG A 15 23.46 -13.26 -9.94
C ARG A 15 24.03 -13.78 -8.61
N ARG A 16 23.95 -13.01 -7.52
CA ARG A 16 24.49 -13.40 -6.21
C ARG A 16 23.34 -13.72 -5.25
N ASN A 17 23.25 -14.96 -4.78
CA ASN A 17 22.16 -15.44 -3.91
C ASN A 17 21.89 -14.54 -2.69
N ALA A 18 22.94 -14.09 -1.98
CA ALA A 18 22.76 -13.21 -0.83
C ALA A 18 22.12 -11.87 -1.22
N VAL A 19 22.58 -11.26 -2.32
CA VAL A 19 22.02 -10.00 -2.84
C VAL A 19 20.59 -10.21 -3.34
N TYR A 20 20.34 -11.33 -4.02
CA TYR A 20 19.02 -11.69 -4.54
C TYR A 20 17.98 -11.83 -3.44
N LEU A 21 18.29 -12.60 -2.38
CA LEU A 21 17.38 -12.77 -1.25
C LEU A 21 17.12 -11.46 -0.51
N THR A 22 18.17 -10.65 -0.25
CA THR A 22 17.99 -9.32 0.35
C THR A 22 17.12 -8.42 -0.51
N ALA A 23 17.35 -8.39 -1.83
CA ALA A 23 16.55 -7.60 -2.76
C ALA A 23 15.07 -8.02 -2.74
N ILE A 24 14.78 -9.32 -2.69
CA ILE A 24 13.41 -9.83 -2.56
C ILE A 24 12.79 -9.34 -1.26
N PHE A 25 13.42 -9.54 -0.11
CA PHE A 25 12.83 -9.16 1.18
C PHE A 25 12.64 -7.65 1.30
N SER A 26 13.63 -6.85 0.91
CA SER A 26 13.52 -5.39 0.95
C SER A 26 12.43 -4.88 0.00
N SER A 27 12.33 -5.44 -1.21
CA SER A 27 11.30 -5.03 -2.17
C SER A 27 9.90 -5.47 -1.75
N ALA A 28 9.75 -6.67 -1.16
CA ALA A 28 8.47 -7.15 -0.65
C ALA A 28 7.94 -6.23 0.46
N PHE A 29 8.79 -5.83 1.41
CA PHE A 29 8.41 -4.90 2.48
C PHE A 29 8.02 -3.52 1.95
N ALA A 30 8.83 -2.96 1.04
CA ALA A 30 8.51 -1.68 0.41
C ALA A 30 7.22 -1.75 -0.42
N PHE A 31 7.02 -2.86 -1.13
CA PHE A 31 5.82 -3.10 -1.93
C PHE A 31 4.58 -3.24 -1.06
N GLU A 32 4.64 -3.95 0.07
CA GLU A 32 3.52 -4.09 1.00
C GLU A 32 2.98 -2.72 1.45
N ILE A 33 3.87 -1.84 1.92
CA ILE A 33 3.50 -0.48 2.37
C ILE A 33 2.87 0.32 1.22
N ALA A 34 3.53 0.31 0.05
CA ALA A 34 3.06 1.07 -1.09
C ALA A 34 1.71 0.54 -1.61
N TYR A 35 1.56 -0.78 -1.68
CA TYR A 35 0.38 -1.45 -2.18
C TYR A 35 -0.82 -1.24 -1.25
N ASP A 36 -0.65 -1.43 0.06
CA ASP A 36 -1.72 -1.23 1.03
C ASP A 36 -2.19 0.24 1.03
N SER A 37 -1.27 1.20 1.13
CA SER A 37 -1.61 2.62 1.12
C SER A 37 -2.32 3.05 -0.18
N THR A 38 -1.83 2.57 -1.32
CA THR A 38 -2.42 2.92 -2.63
C THR A 38 -3.78 2.27 -2.81
N SER A 39 -3.91 0.99 -2.48
CA SER A 39 -5.16 0.25 -2.61
C SER A 39 -6.25 0.84 -1.72
N ASN A 40 -5.90 1.18 -0.47
CA ASN A 40 -6.82 1.85 0.46
C ASN A 40 -7.26 3.22 -0.09
N ARG A 41 -6.34 4.03 -0.64
CA ARG A 41 -6.72 5.31 -1.26
C ARG A 41 -7.65 5.15 -2.45
N ILE A 42 -7.40 4.16 -3.31
CA ILE A 42 -8.28 3.87 -4.46
C ILE A 42 -9.66 3.47 -3.97
N TRP A 43 -9.72 2.57 -2.99
CA TRP A 43 -10.97 2.13 -2.37
C TRP A 43 -11.74 3.30 -1.77
N ASP A 44 -11.05 4.17 -1.03
CA ASP A 44 -11.62 5.34 -0.37
C ASP A 44 -12.19 6.34 -1.36
N ALA A 45 -11.48 6.57 -2.47
CA ALA A 45 -11.93 7.46 -3.53
C ALA A 45 -13.20 6.92 -4.20
N MET A 46 -13.25 5.61 -4.45
CA MET A 46 -14.40 4.96 -5.09
C MET A 46 -15.63 4.87 -4.19
N ASN A 47 -15.43 4.72 -2.87
CA ASN A 47 -16.51 4.52 -1.91
C ASN A 47 -16.79 5.73 -1.02
N ARG A 48 -16.33 6.91 -1.44
CA ARG A 48 -16.50 8.15 -0.69
C ARG A 48 -17.97 8.41 -0.33
N GLY A 49 -18.22 8.76 0.92
CA GLY A 49 -19.56 9.04 1.45
C GLY A 49 -20.37 7.80 1.82
N ARG A 50 -19.83 6.59 1.59
CA ARG A 50 -20.46 5.32 1.98
C ARG A 50 -19.71 4.60 3.09
N GLN A 51 -18.49 5.01 3.38
CA GLN A 51 -17.66 4.36 4.39
C GLN A 51 -18.02 4.85 5.78
N TRP A 52 -17.90 3.97 6.77
CA TRP A 52 -18.14 4.35 8.17
C TRP A 52 -17.34 5.58 8.57
N LYS A 53 -16.06 5.66 8.22
CA LYS A 53 -15.22 6.84 8.51
C LYS A 53 -15.75 8.16 7.90
N ASP A 54 -16.54 8.09 6.83
CA ASP A 54 -17.13 9.26 6.19
C ASP A 54 -18.43 9.68 6.90
N ILE A 55 -19.24 8.74 7.40
CA ILE A 55 -20.58 9.00 7.97
C ILE A 55 -20.65 8.93 9.50
N LYS A 56 -19.61 8.43 10.17
CA LYS A 56 -19.55 8.19 11.62
C LYS A 56 -19.95 9.41 12.45
N HIS A 57 -19.54 10.59 12.03
CA HIS A 57 -19.83 11.85 12.72
C HIS A 57 -21.34 12.14 12.85
N GLN A 58 -22.17 11.61 11.96
CA GLN A 58 -23.62 11.80 11.99
C GLN A 58 -24.32 11.01 13.09
N TYR A 59 -23.66 9.98 13.61
CA TYR A 59 -24.24 9.06 14.59
C TYR A 59 -23.66 9.26 15.99
N MET A 60 -22.39 9.62 16.10
CA MET A 60 -21.77 9.83 17.42
C MET A 60 -22.26 11.11 18.13
N VAL A 61 -22.61 12.17 17.38
CA VAL A 61 -23.19 13.38 18.01
C VAL A 61 -24.62 13.12 18.49
N LYS A 62 -25.35 12.24 17.77
CA LYS A 62 -26.72 11.88 18.13
C LYS A 62 -26.77 11.07 19.44
N ASP A 63 -25.79 10.19 19.66
CA ASP A 63 -25.67 9.48 20.95
C ASP A 63 -25.37 10.46 22.11
N GLU A 64 -24.56 11.51 21.89
CA GLU A 64 -24.28 12.52 22.93
C GLU A 64 -25.48 13.45 23.23
N GLU A 65 -26.34 13.74 22.25
CA GLU A 65 -27.58 14.51 22.45
C GLU A 65 -28.75 13.66 23.00
N ASP A 66 -28.79 12.35 22.74
CA ASP A 66 -29.82 11.44 23.26
C ASP A 66 -29.53 10.98 24.73
N ASP A 67 -28.29 11.16 25.22
CA ASP A 67 -27.84 10.83 26.60
C ASP A 67 -27.90 12.03 27.59
N GLU A 68 -28.20 13.26 27.13
CA GLU A 68 -28.56 14.44 27.97
C GLU A 68 -30.08 14.63 28.11
#